data_AF-A0A377GB73-F1
#
_entry.id   AF-A0A377GB73-F1
#
_cell.length_a   1.000
_cell.length_b   1.000
_cell.length_c   1.000
_cell.angle_alpha   90.00
_cell.angle_beta   90.00
_cell.angle_gamma   90.00
#
_symmetry.space_group_name_H-M   'P 1'
#
loop_
_entity.id
_entity.type
_entity.pdbx_description
1 polymer ?
#
loop_
_entity_poly.entity_id
_entity_poly.type
_entity_poly.pdbx_seq_one_letter_code
_entity_poly.pdbx_strand_id
1 'polypeptide(L)'
;MSNEKVFKGGVELKFFEQQEFESLEGVDASQVNPILARNILRLFTMGWTNSWTQFLNPVVLYSFFLQRDINLLKEIRLAMQQGFLELFSQLQEHKLSWEQAEQVQLYLSNCLSMLPYGDPTPYEAYKIPQYIENHWELIEYQITPIELTERNFWKRPFTYDHDRVFAYGLKPMFHREAESHLIFMGTTYPAGQGFLTQIKTDSKGFESVGFSLYRSGRERIHTWLCQQKNPVHVCGVSLGGALSLLLALDKGDYKLSRVDALNPPGLFDPLFKSRYDFWEELAEKPRVVVQKQGNDPVSAFGIWKPDWEILQVIPPKDKQGPNAFWDHCLNYAGFADTEFKYISAEFDNAQRKTHHLFLNAAVRSFIYYYVLVPFNYTFRPLGYFMVNKLFPQFARMTIPQEFSALPKIHHPALPRIETMDIYNEENAIEIELSYQQINTYYQVMRGLLRNKNFIPNENKENCHVQGMTKKDLLTESTDSKKSHLTVFFKVTKAKASHIIDTLNLVRQFGIDNKEKIKYEVEKNYELYRLGKH
;
A
#
# COMPACT_ATOMS: atom_id res chain seq x y z
N MET A 1 -4.31 38.33 3.16
CA MET A 1 -4.96 38.09 1.85
C MET A 1 -4.03 37.20 1.05
N SER A 2 -4.13 35.88 1.20
CA SER A 2 -3.38 34.95 0.36
C SER A 2 -4.13 34.78 -0.96
N ASN A 3 -3.43 34.86 -2.08
CA ASN A 3 -4.02 34.63 -3.41
C ASN A 3 -4.55 33.19 -3.47
N GLU A 4 -5.87 33.02 -3.56
CA GLU A 4 -6.48 31.73 -3.88
C GLU A 4 -5.94 31.28 -5.26
N LYS A 5 -5.12 30.23 -5.28
CA LYS A 5 -4.64 29.64 -6.54
C LYS A 5 -5.69 28.65 -7.02
N VAL A 6 -6.30 28.96 -8.16
CA VAL A 6 -7.25 28.09 -8.87
C VAL A 6 -6.60 27.64 -10.18
N PHE A 7 -6.68 26.35 -10.48
CA PHE A 7 -6.28 25.83 -11.79
C PHE A 7 -7.28 24.79 -12.29
N LYS A 8 -7.34 24.61 -13.61
CA LYS A 8 -8.04 23.49 -14.25
C LYS A 8 -7.04 22.40 -14.56
N GLY A 9 -7.45 21.15 -14.42
CA GLY A 9 -6.57 20.01 -14.68
C GLY A 9 -5.87 20.09 -16.04
N GLY A 10 -6.67 20.19 -17.10
CA GLY A 10 -6.17 20.36 -18.46
C GLY A 10 -5.63 19.09 -19.12
N VAL A 11 -5.70 17.92 -18.47
CA VAL A 11 -5.52 16.60 -19.11
C VAL A 11 -6.66 15.64 -18.73
N GLU A 12 -7.07 14.83 -19.69
CA GLU A 12 -8.03 13.74 -19.46
C GLU A 12 -7.23 12.45 -19.20
N LEU A 13 -7.34 11.93 -17.98
CA LEU A 13 -6.63 10.74 -17.51
C LEU A 13 -7.62 9.59 -17.34
N LYS A 14 -7.41 8.53 -18.10
CA LYS A 14 -8.27 7.36 -18.08
C LYS A 14 -7.55 6.18 -17.47
N PHE A 15 -8.16 5.52 -16.47
CA PHE A 15 -7.59 4.29 -15.93
C PHE A 15 -7.82 3.07 -16.84
N PHE A 16 -8.78 3.17 -17.76
CA PHE A 16 -9.04 2.17 -18.80
C PHE A 16 -9.40 2.91 -20.09
N GLU A 17 -9.12 2.29 -21.24
CA GLU A 17 -9.40 2.88 -22.56
C GLU A 17 -10.85 3.38 -22.71
N GLN A 18 -11.81 2.60 -22.20
CA GLN A 18 -13.25 2.88 -22.23
C GLN A 18 -13.78 3.26 -20.85
N GLN A 19 -14.61 4.30 -20.79
CA GLN A 19 -15.24 4.79 -19.55
C GLN A 19 -16.50 3.99 -19.20
N GLU A 20 -17.19 3.46 -20.20
CA GLU A 20 -18.39 2.66 -20.04
C GLU A 20 -18.09 1.33 -19.35
N PHE A 21 -19.08 0.84 -18.61
CA PHE A 21 -18.99 -0.49 -18.03
C PHE A 21 -19.13 -1.56 -19.11
N GLU A 22 -18.28 -2.58 -19.00
CA GLU A 22 -18.38 -3.78 -19.82
C GLU A 22 -19.61 -4.59 -19.42
N SER A 23 -20.38 -5.05 -20.41
CA SER A 23 -21.57 -5.87 -20.19
C SER A 23 -21.20 -7.26 -19.68
N LEU A 24 -22.03 -7.81 -18.80
CA LEU A 24 -21.95 -9.20 -18.33
C LEU A 24 -22.87 -10.15 -19.11
N GLU A 25 -23.69 -9.63 -20.03
CA GLU A 25 -24.68 -10.41 -20.76
C GLU A 25 -24.00 -11.30 -21.83
N GLY A 26 -24.30 -12.60 -21.79
CA GLY A 26 -23.78 -13.56 -22.78
C GLY A 26 -22.28 -13.86 -22.64
N VAL A 27 -21.63 -13.43 -21.56
CA VAL A 27 -20.20 -13.61 -21.33
C VAL A 27 -19.91 -14.95 -20.64
N ASP A 28 -18.82 -15.61 -21.03
CA ASP A 28 -18.33 -16.82 -20.38
C ASP A 28 -18.04 -16.62 -18.89
N ALA A 29 -18.33 -17.65 -18.08
CA ALA A 29 -18.15 -17.59 -16.62
C ALA A 29 -16.72 -17.22 -16.18
N SER A 30 -15.70 -17.55 -16.99
CA SER A 30 -14.29 -17.21 -16.73
C SER A 30 -13.99 -15.71 -16.89
N GLN A 31 -14.81 -14.98 -17.66
CA GLN A 31 -14.63 -13.55 -17.94
C GLN A 31 -15.44 -12.64 -17.02
N VAL A 32 -16.37 -13.21 -16.23
CA VAL A 32 -17.21 -12.45 -15.29
C VAL A 32 -16.36 -11.70 -14.25
N ASN A 33 -15.47 -12.38 -13.54
CA ASN A 33 -14.62 -11.73 -12.53
C ASN A 33 -13.66 -10.68 -13.11
N PRO A 34 -12.97 -10.94 -14.24
CA PRO A 34 -12.18 -9.92 -14.94
C PRO A 34 -12.99 -8.66 -15.29
N ILE A 35 -14.19 -8.82 -15.85
CA ILE A 35 -15.06 -7.69 -16.20
C ILE A 35 -15.51 -6.94 -14.95
N LEU A 36 -15.96 -7.67 -13.91
CA LEU A 36 -16.37 -7.07 -12.64
C LEU A 36 -15.24 -6.26 -12.01
N ALA A 37 -14.02 -6.78 -11.98
CA ALA A 37 -12.85 -6.09 -11.46
C ALA A 37 -12.58 -4.76 -12.19
N ARG A 38 -12.62 -4.76 -13.53
CA ARG A 38 -12.45 -3.54 -14.32
C ARG A 38 -13.58 -2.54 -14.08
N ASN A 39 -14.84 -3.00 -14.03
CA ASN A 39 -15.99 -2.13 -13.75
C ASN A 39 -15.96 -1.52 -12.34
N ILE A 40 -15.53 -2.28 -11.33
CA ILE A 40 -15.27 -1.76 -9.97
C ILE A 40 -14.27 -0.61 -10.02
N LEU A 41 -13.13 -0.82 -10.70
CA LEU A 41 -12.11 0.21 -10.78
C LEU A 41 -12.56 1.41 -11.62
N ARG A 42 -13.25 1.21 -12.76
CA ARG A 42 -13.84 2.30 -13.56
C ARG A 42 -14.71 3.22 -12.70
N LEU A 43 -15.56 2.65 -11.85
CA LEU A 43 -16.39 3.44 -10.94
C LEU A 43 -15.53 4.34 -10.06
N PHE A 44 -14.52 3.80 -9.39
CA PHE A 44 -13.73 4.57 -8.42
C PHE A 44 -12.71 5.52 -9.07
N THR A 45 -12.16 5.18 -10.23
CA THR A 45 -11.06 5.94 -10.86
C THR A 45 -11.50 6.82 -12.02
N MET A 46 -12.60 6.53 -12.70
CA MET A 46 -13.07 7.27 -13.89
C MET A 46 -14.39 8.02 -13.65
N GLY A 47 -14.75 8.20 -12.37
CA GLY A 47 -15.89 8.97 -11.89
C GLY A 47 -17.27 8.38 -12.21
N TRP A 48 -18.31 9.20 -12.04
CA TRP A 48 -19.69 8.74 -12.15
C TRP A 48 -20.11 8.45 -13.60
N THR A 49 -20.90 7.39 -13.78
CA THR A 49 -21.51 7.03 -15.08
C THR A 49 -23.00 6.72 -14.91
N ASN A 50 -23.79 6.98 -15.96
CA ASN A 50 -25.23 6.66 -15.96
C ASN A 50 -25.50 5.15 -15.86
N SER A 51 -24.50 4.32 -16.18
CA SER A 51 -24.57 2.85 -16.13
C SER A 51 -24.27 2.27 -14.74
N TRP A 52 -24.14 3.09 -13.69
CA TRP A 52 -23.78 2.64 -12.34
C TRP A 52 -24.71 1.55 -11.78
N THR A 53 -25.98 1.50 -12.19
CA THR A 53 -26.92 0.47 -11.73
C THR A 53 -26.51 -0.94 -12.15
N GLN A 54 -25.71 -1.08 -13.21
CA GLN A 54 -25.12 -2.36 -13.62
C GLN A 54 -24.15 -2.91 -12.56
N PHE A 55 -23.69 -2.05 -11.64
CA PHE A 55 -22.89 -2.43 -10.47
C PHE A 55 -23.68 -3.12 -9.36
N LEU A 56 -25.01 -2.94 -9.32
CA LEU A 56 -25.91 -3.58 -8.34
C LEU A 56 -26.20 -5.04 -8.69
N ASN A 57 -25.15 -5.83 -8.93
CA ASN A 57 -25.23 -7.26 -9.19
C ASN A 57 -25.15 -8.04 -7.87
N PRO A 58 -25.97 -9.10 -7.67
CA PRO A 58 -25.85 -10.01 -6.53
C PRO A 58 -24.44 -10.50 -6.22
N VAL A 59 -23.60 -10.76 -7.23
CA VAL A 59 -22.19 -11.17 -7.05
C VAL A 59 -21.39 -10.07 -6.37
N VAL A 60 -21.48 -8.83 -6.87
CA VAL A 60 -20.78 -7.67 -6.28
C VAL A 60 -21.29 -7.43 -4.85
N LEU A 61 -22.61 -7.42 -4.64
CA LEU A 61 -23.19 -7.25 -3.31
C LEU A 61 -22.76 -8.38 -2.36
N TYR A 62 -22.74 -9.63 -2.82
CA TYR A 62 -22.28 -10.76 -2.02
C TYR A 62 -20.79 -10.62 -1.66
N SER A 63 -19.94 -10.27 -2.62
CA SER A 63 -18.51 -10.08 -2.41
C SER A 63 -18.18 -8.94 -1.44
N PHE A 64 -18.95 -7.85 -1.46
CA PHE A 64 -18.77 -6.70 -0.59
C PHE A 64 -19.37 -6.89 0.82
N PHE A 65 -20.53 -7.54 0.93
CA PHE A 65 -21.28 -7.58 2.19
C PHE A 65 -21.21 -8.90 2.95
N LEU A 66 -20.96 -10.03 2.26
CA LEU A 66 -21.14 -11.36 2.83
C LEU A 66 -19.87 -12.21 2.83
N GLN A 67 -19.18 -12.32 1.69
CA GLN A 67 -17.99 -13.16 1.60
C GLN A 67 -16.96 -12.59 0.64
N ARG A 68 -15.75 -12.44 1.16
CA ARG A 68 -14.56 -12.08 0.40
C ARG A 68 -14.24 -13.13 -0.68
N ASP A 69 -14.29 -12.71 -1.94
CA ASP A 69 -13.99 -13.56 -3.11
C ASP A 69 -12.52 -13.40 -3.53
N ILE A 70 -11.72 -14.45 -3.34
CA ILE A 70 -10.28 -14.46 -3.64
C ILE A 70 -10.02 -14.33 -5.15
N ASN A 71 -10.88 -14.90 -6.00
CA ASN A 71 -10.72 -14.84 -7.44
C ASN A 71 -11.03 -13.43 -7.95
N LEU A 72 -12.11 -12.82 -7.48
CA LEU A 72 -12.41 -11.44 -7.82
C LEU A 72 -11.29 -10.49 -7.36
N LEU A 73 -10.74 -10.68 -6.15
CA LEU A 73 -9.63 -9.87 -5.66
C LEU A 73 -8.36 -10.05 -6.49
N LYS A 74 -8.05 -11.28 -6.94
CA LYS A 74 -6.97 -11.52 -7.92
C LYS A 74 -7.21 -10.71 -9.19
N GLU A 75 -8.42 -10.70 -9.74
CA GLU A 75 -8.72 -9.92 -10.93
C GLU A 75 -8.68 -8.41 -10.69
N ILE A 76 -9.04 -7.92 -9.49
CA ILE A 76 -8.85 -6.50 -9.10
C ILE A 76 -7.37 -6.12 -9.13
N ARG A 77 -6.48 -6.98 -8.62
CA ARG A 77 -5.02 -6.74 -8.69
C ARG A 77 -4.51 -6.64 -10.12
N LEU A 78 -4.97 -7.54 -11.00
CA LEU A 78 -4.62 -7.50 -12.43
C LEU A 78 -5.16 -6.23 -13.10
N ALA A 79 -6.41 -5.86 -12.83
CA ALA A 79 -7.03 -4.67 -13.39
C ALA A 79 -6.36 -3.37 -12.89
N MET A 80 -5.88 -3.33 -11.64
CA MET A 80 -5.03 -2.24 -11.14
C MET A 80 -3.74 -2.12 -11.95
N GLN A 81 -3.05 -3.23 -12.22
CA GLN A 81 -1.85 -3.23 -13.06
C GLN A 81 -2.15 -2.76 -14.48
N GLN A 82 -3.25 -3.22 -15.09
CA GLN A 82 -3.68 -2.77 -16.42
C GLN A 82 -3.90 -1.26 -16.45
N GLY A 83 -4.55 -0.70 -15.44
CA GLY A 83 -4.78 0.74 -15.42
C GLY A 83 -3.53 1.59 -15.20
N PHE A 84 -2.55 1.11 -14.44
CA PHE A 84 -1.25 1.77 -14.38
C PHE A 84 -0.49 1.75 -15.71
N LEU A 85 -0.60 0.66 -16.48
CA LEU A 85 -0.02 0.58 -17.83
C LEU A 85 -0.72 1.54 -18.80
N GLU A 86 -2.04 1.64 -18.69
CA GLU A 86 -2.84 2.55 -19.50
C GLU A 86 -2.55 4.02 -19.17
N LEU A 87 -2.34 4.35 -17.88
CA LEU A 87 -1.88 5.70 -17.53
C LEU A 87 -0.50 6.00 -18.07
N PHE A 88 0.42 5.03 -18.04
CA PHE A 88 1.75 5.24 -18.60
C PHE A 88 1.72 5.50 -20.11
N SER A 89 0.90 4.75 -20.86
CA SER A 89 0.77 4.94 -22.31
C SER A 89 0.28 6.36 -22.66
N GLN A 90 -0.59 6.93 -21.82
CA GLN A 90 -1.04 8.32 -21.93
C GLN A 90 0.05 9.34 -21.57
N LEU A 91 0.99 9.01 -20.68
CA LEU A 91 1.95 9.98 -20.13
C LEU A 91 3.33 9.98 -20.81
N GLN A 92 3.81 8.84 -21.32
CA GLN A 92 5.21 8.60 -21.71
C GLN A 92 5.82 9.60 -22.72
N GLU A 93 5.01 10.25 -23.55
CA GLU A 93 5.48 11.21 -24.57
C GLU A 93 5.16 12.67 -24.24
N HIS A 94 4.50 12.94 -23.11
CA HIS A 94 3.97 14.26 -22.80
C HIS A 94 4.89 15.07 -21.89
N LYS A 95 5.19 16.31 -22.31
CA LYS A 95 5.73 17.35 -21.43
C LYS A 95 4.57 18.12 -20.82
N LEU A 96 4.34 17.90 -19.53
CA LEU A 96 3.22 18.48 -18.81
C LEU A 96 3.56 19.88 -18.28
N SER A 97 2.59 20.78 -18.26
CA SER A 97 2.69 22.00 -17.45
C SER A 97 2.75 21.64 -15.96
N TRP A 98 3.07 22.62 -15.11
CA TRP A 98 3.06 22.39 -13.66
C TRP A 98 1.67 21.97 -13.16
N GLU A 99 0.60 22.60 -13.66
CA GLU A 99 -0.79 22.30 -13.31
C GLU A 99 -1.19 20.89 -13.74
N GLN A 100 -0.82 20.49 -14.96
CA GLN A 100 -1.10 19.15 -15.49
C GLN A 100 -0.30 18.09 -14.72
N ALA A 101 0.96 18.37 -14.37
CA ALA A 101 1.77 17.47 -13.56
C ALA A 101 1.20 17.31 -12.14
N GLU A 102 0.71 18.40 -11.52
CA GLU A 102 0.03 18.34 -10.22
C GLU A 102 -1.29 17.55 -10.33
N GLN A 103 -2.09 17.73 -11.39
CA GLN A 103 -3.28 16.91 -11.64
C GLN A 103 -2.94 15.42 -11.72
N VAL A 104 -1.91 15.06 -12.52
CA VAL A 104 -1.47 13.66 -12.68
C VAL A 104 -1.01 13.08 -11.34
N GLN A 105 -0.26 13.83 -10.55
CA GLN A 105 0.18 13.39 -9.23
C GLN A 105 -1.02 13.10 -8.32
N LEU A 106 -1.99 14.03 -8.23
CA LEU A 106 -3.21 13.84 -7.42
C LEU A 106 -3.99 12.61 -7.87
N TYR A 107 -4.18 12.46 -9.17
CA TYR A 107 -4.90 11.33 -9.76
C TYR A 107 -4.21 9.99 -9.49
N LEU A 108 -2.88 9.93 -9.64
CA LEU A 108 -2.08 8.74 -9.39
C LEU A 108 -2.11 8.36 -7.90
N SER A 109 -1.97 9.34 -6.99
CA SER A 109 -2.09 9.12 -5.54
C SER A 109 -3.46 8.57 -5.15
N ASN A 110 -4.53 9.06 -5.79
CA ASN A 110 -5.89 8.58 -5.57
C ASN A 110 -6.06 7.13 -6.07
N CYS A 111 -5.49 6.80 -7.23
CA CYS A 111 -5.49 5.42 -7.75
C CYS A 111 -4.67 4.49 -6.84
N LEU A 112 -3.47 4.89 -6.40
CA LEU A 112 -2.65 4.12 -5.46
C LEU A 112 -3.37 3.88 -4.14
N SER A 113 -4.14 4.86 -3.65
CA SER A 113 -4.96 4.72 -2.45
C SER A 113 -6.04 3.64 -2.56
N MET A 114 -6.38 3.18 -3.77
CA MET A 114 -7.31 2.06 -4.02
C MET A 114 -6.62 0.68 -4.01
N LEU A 115 -5.29 0.63 -4.13
CA LEU A 115 -4.54 -0.62 -4.17
C LEU A 115 -4.82 -1.55 -2.97
N PRO A 116 -4.92 -1.07 -1.71
CA PRO A 116 -5.21 -1.91 -0.54
C PRO A 116 -6.50 -2.74 -0.65
N TYR A 117 -7.50 -2.28 -1.41
CA TYR A 117 -8.79 -2.96 -1.53
C TYR A 117 -8.73 -4.22 -2.41
N GLY A 118 -7.67 -4.40 -3.20
CA GLY A 118 -7.38 -5.61 -3.97
C GLY A 118 -6.56 -6.66 -3.21
N ASP A 119 -6.17 -6.37 -1.96
CA ASP A 119 -5.33 -7.22 -1.12
C ASP A 119 -4.00 -7.61 -1.78
N PRO A 120 -3.13 -6.62 -2.06
CA PRO A 120 -1.87 -6.86 -2.74
C PRO A 120 -1.00 -7.85 -1.96
N THR A 121 -0.34 -8.73 -2.70
CA THR A 121 0.46 -9.82 -2.12
C THR A 121 1.96 -9.47 -2.18
N PRO A 122 2.78 -9.92 -1.22
CA PRO A 122 4.23 -9.69 -1.25
C PRO A 122 4.97 -10.53 -2.32
N TYR A 123 4.24 -11.35 -3.08
CA TYR A 123 4.77 -12.29 -4.07
C TYR A 123 4.49 -11.84 -5.51
N GLU A 124 3.87 -10.67 -5.66
CA GLU A 124 3.61 -10.02 -6.94
C GLU A 124 4.33 -8.66 -6.95
N ALA A 125 4.69 -8.19 -8.13
CA ALA A 125 5.20 -6.84 -8.35
C ALA A 125 4.22 -6.00 -9.16
N TYR A 126 4.19 -4.70 -8.88
CA TYR A 126 3.42 -3.73 -9.65
C TYR A 126 4.35 -2.81 -10.42
N LYS A 127 4.00 -2.50 -11.66
CA LYS A 127 4.64 -1.45 -12.44
C LYS A 127 3.75 -0.20 -12.42
N ILE A 128 4.30 0.91 -11.92
CA ILE A 128 3.57 2.16 -11.67
C ILE A 128 4.32 3.30 -12.38
N PRO A 129 3.64 4.19 -13.13
CA PRO A 129 4.24 5.37 -13.72
C PRO A 129 4.83 6.30 -12.65
N GLN A 130 6.06 6.77 -12.86
CA GLN A 130 6.67 7.83 -12.06
C GLN A 130 7.42 8.79 -12.97
N TYR A 131 7.36 10.08 -12.65
CA TYR A 131 8.15 11.09 -13.36
C TYR A 131 9.51 11.23 -12.69
N ILE A 132 10.57 10.80 -13.39
CA ILE A 132 11.95 10.78 -12.89
C ILE A 132 12.84 11.44 -13.94
N GLU A 133 13.79 12.28 -13.52
CA GLU A 133 14.79 12.90 -14.42
C GLU A 133 14.17 13.47 -15.72
N ASN A 134 13.06 14.20 -15.59
CA ASN A 134 12.33 14.85 -16.68
C ASN A 134 11.66 13.92 -17.72
N HIS A 135 11.41 12.67 -17.39
CA HIS A 135 10.61 11.77 -18.23
C HIS A 135 9.75 10.83 -17.38
N TRP A 136 8.73 10.26 -17.98
CA TRP A 136 7.92 9.22 -17.34
C TRP A 136 8.58 7.87 -17.53
N GLU A 137 8.71 7.12 -16.46
CA GLU A 137 9.18 5.73 -16.48
C GLU A 137 8.21 4.83 -15.73
N LEU A 138 8.14 3.57 -16.15
CA LEU A 138 7.31 2.56 -15.53
C LEU A 138 8.13 1.77 -14.50
N ILE A 139 7.99 2.14 -13.22
CA ILE A 139 8.83 1.60 -12.14
C ILE A 139 8.21 0.34 -11.55
N GLU A 140 9.01 -0.73 -11.45
CA GLU A 140 8.59 -1.99 -10.85
C GLU A 140 8.85 -2.03 -9.33
N TYR A 141 7.79 -2.26 -8.57
CA TYR A 141 7.76 -2.22 -7.11
C TYR A 141 7.50 -3.59 -6.50
N GLN A 142 8.29 -3.93 -5.48
CA GLN A 142 8.01 -5.01 -4.55
C GLN A 142 7.10 -4.51 -3.42
N ILE A 143 6.12 -5.33 -3.05
CA ILE A 143 5.16 -5.01 -2.00
C ILE A 143 5.61 -5.61 -0.66
N THR A 144 5.51 -4.80 0.38
CA THR A 144 5.69 -5.20 1.78
C THR A 144 4.45 -4.83 2.58
N PRO A 145 3.61 -5.81 2.96
CA PRO A 145 2.52 -5.59 3.91
C PRO A 145 3.06 -5.25 5.31
N ILE A 146 2.53 -4.18 5.90
CA ILE A 146 2.93 -3.65 7.22
C ILE A 146 1.71 -3.70 8.14
N GLU A 147 1.69 -4.66 9.06
CA GLU A 147 0.56 -4.84 9.98
C GLU A 147 0.42 -3.66 10.96
N LEU A 148 -0.76 -3.05 11.01
CA LEU A 148 -1.09 -1.95 11.91
C LEU A 148 -1.73 -2.45 13.22
N THR A 149 -2.46 -3.56 13.17
CA THR A 149 -3.16 -4.11 14.33
C THR A 149 -2.20 -4.66 15.40
N GLU A 150 -2.49 -4.39 16.67
CA GLU A 150 -1.71 -4.91 17.79
C GLU A 150 -2.05 -6.37 18.08
N ARG A 151 -1.01 -7.22 18.24
CA ARG A 151 -1.13 -8.64 18.59
C ARG A 151 -0.43 -9.01 19.90
N ASN A 152 -0.45 -8.10 20.88
CA ASN A 152 0.09 -8.39 22.21
C ASN A 152 -0.69 -9.54 22.90
N PHE A 153 -0.11 -10.11 23.96
CA PHE A 153 -0.67 -11.28 24.64
C PHE A 153 -2.12 -11.10 25.10
N TRP A 154 -2.50 -9.90 25.55
CA TRP A 154 -3.84 -9.58 26.05
C TRP A 154 -4.89 -9.41 24.96
N LYS A 155 -4.49 -8.90 23.78
CA LYS A 155 -5.41 -8.66 22.65
C LYS A 155 -5.53 -9.85 21.72
N ARG A 156 -4.51 -10.71 21.66
CA ARG A 156 -4.46 -11.89 20.78
C ARG A 156 -5.71 -12.77 20.83
N PRO A 157 -6.36 -13.04 21.98
CA PRO A 157 -7.59 -13.84 22.03
C PRO A 157 -8.81 -13.18 21.37
N PHE A 158 -8.78 -11.85 21.19
CA PHE A 158 -9.89 -11.05 20.66
C PHE A 158 -9.60 -10.47 19.27
N THR A 159 -8.43 -10.77 18.71
CA THR A 159 -8.02 -10.34 17.37
C THR A 159 -7.95 -11.56 16.47
N TYR A 160 -8.93 -11.70 15.60
CA TYR A 160 -9.00 -12.76 14.59
C TYR A 160 -8.20 -12.36 13.35
N ASP A 161 -7.94 -13.33 12.46
CA ASP A 161 -7.15 -13.04 11.26
C ASP A 161 -7.78 -11.95 10.38
N HIS A 162 -9.12 -11.92 10.27
CA HIS A 162 -9.87 -10.91 9.52
C HIS A 162 -9.96 -9.53 10.20
N ASP A 163 -9.46 -9.37 11.44
CA ASP A 163 -9.41 -8.07 12.14
C ASP A 163 -8.11 -7.30 11.90
N ARG A 164 -7.15 -7.92 11.20
CA ARG A 164 -5.81 -7.37 10.98
C ARG A 164 -5.90 -6.28 9.92
N VAL A 165 -5.35 -5.11 10.21
CA VAL A 165 -5.34 -3.96 9.28
C VAL A 165 -3.90 -3.76 8.84
N PHE A 166 -3.68 -3.39 7.58
CA PHE A 166 -2.35 -3.25 6.99
C PHE A 166 -2.18 -1.88 6.33
N ALA A 167 -0.94 -1.40 6.31
CA ALA A 167 -0.45 -0.47 5.31
C ALA A 167 0.42 -1.26 4.32
N TYR A 168 0.69 -0.69 3.15
CA TYR A 168 1.49 -1.33 2.12
C TYR A 168 2.65 -0.44 1.71
N GLY A 169 3.86 -0.93 1.94
CA GLY A 169 5.08 -0.31 1.43
C GLY A 169 5.40 -0.86 0.05
N LEU A 170 5.62 0.02 -0.92
CA LEU A 170 6.04 -0.32 -2.27
C LEU A 170 7.47 0.20 -2.45
N LYS A 171 8.42 -0.73 -2.61
CA LYS A 171 9.85 -0.42 -2.78
C LYS A 171 10.28 -0.70 -4.22
N PRO A 172 10.92 0.26 -4.92
CA PRO A 172 11.47 0.02 -6.25
C PRO A 172 12.45 -1.16 -6.22
N MET A 173 12.29 -2.11 -7.14
CA MET A 173 13.13 -3.32 -7.17
C MET A 173 14.49 -3.05 -7.82
N PHE A 174 14.48 -2.35 -8.95
CA PHE A 174 15.65 -2.22 -9.83
C PHE A 174 15.92 -0.78 -10.30
N HIS A 175 15.30 0.21 -9.65
CA HIS A 175 15.46 1.63 -9.98
C HIS A 175 16.01 2.42 -8.80
N ARG A 176 17.14 3.11 -8.98
CA ARG A 176 17.88 3.76 -7.87
C ARG A 176 17.34 5.12 -7.48
N GLU A 177 16.75 5.87 -8.41
CA GLU A 177 16.26 7.23 -8.15
C GLU A 177 14.75 7.28 -7.92
N ALA A 178 14.06 6.14 -8.01
CA ALA A 178 12.61 6.09 -7.87
C ALA A 178 12.20 6.26 -6.41
N GLU A 179 11.17 7.04 -6.15
CA GLU A 179 10.61 7.15 -4.80
C GLU A 179 9.88 5.86 -4.43
N SER A 180 9.92 5.52 -3.14
CA SER A 180 9.05 4.47 -2.59
C SER A 180 7.68 5.03 -2.26
N HIS A 181 6.66 4.16 -2.19
CA HIS A 181 5.32 4.55 -1.78
C HIS A 181 4.92 3.86 -0.48
N LEU A 182 4.28 4.60 0.42
CA LEU A 182 3.59 4.04 1.58
C LEU A 182 2.10 4.33 1.45
N ILE A 183 1.30 3.28 1.40
CA ILE A 183 -0.14 3.37 1.18
C ILE A 183 -0.86 2.89 2.43
N PHE A 184 -1.61 3.80 3.06
CA PHE A 184 -2.46 3.45 4.18
C PHE A 184 -3.84 2.99 3.71
N MET A 185 -4.28 1.83 4.21
CA MET A 185 -5.60 1.30 3.89
C MET A 185 -6.71 2.15 4.52
N GLY A 186 -7.64 2.62 3.69
CA GLY A 186 -8.91 3.21 4.14
C GLY A 186 -9.87 2.19 4.73
N THR A 187 -10.94 2.65 5.36
CA THR A 187 -11.98 1.77 5.91
C THR A 187 -12.56 0.92 4.78
N THR A 188 -12.37 -0.39 4.88
CA THR A 188 -12.74 -1.31 3.80
C THR A 188 -14.25 -1.60 3.76
N TYR A 189 -14.69 -2.46 2.86
CA TYR A 189 -16.07 -2.92 2.77
C TYR A 189 -16.38 -3.96 3.88
N PRO A 190 -17.66 -4.25 4.21
CA PRO A 190 -18.01 -5.10 5.36
C PRO A 190 -17.37 -6.50 5.39
N ALA A 191 -17.24 -7.16 4.23
CA ALA A 191 -16.54 -8.44 4.10
C ALA A 191 -15.00 -8.30 3.99
N GLY A 192 -14.51 -7.07 3.91
CA GLY A 192 -13.12 -6.72 3.72
C GLY A 192 -12.28 -6.92 4.99
N GLN A 193 -10.98 -7.06 4.78
CA GLN A 193 -10.03 -7.30 5.83
C GLN A 193 -9.91 -6.10 6.78
N GLY A 194 -10.10 -6.33 8.08
CA GLY A 194 -9.90 -5.33 9.11
C GLY A 194 -11.07 -4.37 9.31
N PHE A 195 -12.19 -4.56 8.59
CA PHE A 195 -13.35 -3.66 8.61
C PHE A 195 -13.80 -3.28 10.03
N LEU A 196 -14.09 -4.26 10.87
CA LEU A 196 -14.55 -4.02 12.25
C LEU A 196 -13.50 -3.28 13.09
N THR A 197 -12.21 -3.60 12.90
CA THR A 197 -11.13 -2.91 13.60
C THR A 197 -11.05 -1.45 13.17
N GLN A 198 -11.21 -1.16 11.88
CA GLN A 198 -11.21 0.19 11.34
C GLN A 198 -12.41 1.01 11.82
N ILE A 199 -13.63 0.47 11.76
CA ILE A 199 -14.84 1.11 12.31
C ILE A 199 -14.69 1.43 13.81
N LYS A 200 -14.09 0.50 14.56
CA LYS A 200 -13.76 0.71 15.97
C LYS A 200 -12.79 1.86 16.17
N THR A 201 -11.77 2.01 15.34
CA THR A 201 -10.80 3.11 15.45
C THR A 201 -11.37 4.43 14.97
N ASP A 202 -12.26 4.42 13.97
CA ASP A 202 -12.99 5.59 13.48
C ASP A 202 -13.92 6.14 14.55
N SER A 203 -14.55 5.24 15.31
CA SER A 203 -15.48 5.62 16.37
C SER A 203 -14.79 6.05 17.66
N LYS A 204 -13.47 5.93 17.81
CA LYS A 204 -12.81 6.29 19.07
C LYS A 204 -12.70 7.82 19.21
N GLY A 205 -13.58 8.39 20.03
CA GLY A 205 -13.64 9.84 20.24
C GLY A 205 -12.49 10.40 21.08
N PHE A 206 -12.39 11.73 21.11
CA PHE A 206 -11.32 12.49 21.77
C PHE A 206 -9.89 12.14 21.32
N GLU A 207 -9.76 11.57 20.12
CA GLU A 207 -8.51 11.42 19.38
C GLU A 207 -8.79 11.62 17.89
N SER A 208 -7.73 11.89 17.13
CA SER A 208 -7.80 11.88 15.67
C SER A 208 -8.24 10.50 15.20
N VAL A 209 -9.08 10.46 14.16
CA VAL A 209 -9.54 9.21 13.56
C VAL A 209 -8.32 8.34 13.20
N GLY A 210 -8.36 7.05 13.58
CA GLY A 210 -7.27 6.11 13.31
C GLY A 210 -6.05 6.23 14.24
N PHE A 211 -5.98 7.19 15.17
CA PHE A 211 -4.78 7.40 15.99
C PHE A 211 -4.33 6.16 16.78
N SER A 212 -5.28 5.43 17.37
CA SER A 212 -4.95 4.20 18.08
C SER A 212 -4.40 3.09 17.18
N LEU A 213 -4.81 3.05 15.92
CA LEU A 213 -4.31 2.12 14.91
C LEU A 213 -2.92 2.52 14.40
N TYR A 214 -2.72 3.81 14.10
CA TYR A 214 -1.40 4.34 13.75
C TYR A 214 -0.39 4.01 14.85
N ARG A 215 -0.74 4.30 16.10
CA ARG A 215 0.12 4.04 17.26
C ARG A 215 0.50 2.57 17.40
N SER A 216 -0.40 1.63 17.13
CA SER A 216 -0.07 0.20 17.22
C SER A 216 0.83 -0.28 16.08
N GLY A 217 0.74 0.34 14.90
CA GLY A 217 1.57 0.05 13.73
C GLY A 217 2.89 0.81 13.65
N ARG A 218 3.02 1.91 14.39
CA ARG A 218 4.08 2.92 14.27
C ARG A 218 5.48 2.35 14.12
N GLU A 219 5.92 1.49 15.04
CA GLU A 219 7.27 0.93 15.00
C GLU A 219 7.54 0.10 13.74
N ARG A 220 6.54 -0.62 13.22
CA ARG A 220 6.68 -1.40 11.98
C ARG A 220 6.71 -0.51 10.75
N ILE A 221 5.94 0.58 10.74
CA ILE A 221 6.00 1.61 9.70
C ILE A 221 7.39 2.26 9.70
N HIS A 222 7.86 2.71 10.87
CA HIS A 222 9.17 3.37 11.01
C HIS A 222 10.31 2.43 10.60
N THR A 223 10.25 1.16 11.01
CA THR A 223 11.22 0.14 10.58
C THR A 223 11.28 0.03 9.05
N TRP A 224 10.14 0.03 8.38
CA TRP A 224 10.11 -0.02 6.91
C TRP A 224 10.60 1.29 6.28
N LEU A 225 10.21 2.46 6.82
CA LEU A 225 10.63 3.76 6.33
C LEU A 225 12.15 3.97 6.42
N CYS A 226 12.77 3.58 7.53
CA CYS A 226 14.22 3.68 7.73
C CYS A 226 15.05 2.77 6.80
N GLN A 227 14.41 1.83 6.09
CA GLN A 227 15.06 0.98 5.10
C GLN A 227 15.08 1.62 3.70
N GLN A 228 14.32 2.70 3.49
CA GLN A 228 14.24 3.34 2.17
C GLN A 228 15.41 4.30 1.98
N LYS A 229 16.04 4.23 0.80
CA LYS A 229 17.15 5.12 0.43
C LYS A 229 16.65 6.48 -0.05
N ASN A 230 15.53 6.48 -0.77
CA ASN A 230 14.92 7.66 -1.34
C ASN A 230 13.76 8.14 -0.47
N PRO A 231 13.37 9.42 -0.61
CA PRO A 231 12.13 9.93 -0.03
C PRO A 231 10.93 9.04 -0.35
N VAL A 232 9.99 8.99 0.58
CA VAL A 232 8.78 8.17 0.47
C VAL A 232 7.57 9.07 0.22
N HIS A 233 6.84 8.79 -0.85
CA HIS A 233 5.52 9.38 -1.08
C HIS A 233 4.46 8.58 -0.31
N VAL A 234 3.67 9.26 0.50
CA VAL A 234 2.64 8.65 1.34
C VAL A 234 1.26 9.01 0.81
N CYS A 235 0.38 8.03 0.65
CA CYS A 235 -1.00 8.31 0.27
C CYS A 235 -2.02 7.41 0.97
N GLY A 236 -3.27 7.88 0.99
CA GLY A 236 -4.41 7.10 1.48
C GLY A 236 -5.73 7.84 1.33
N VAL A 237 -6.82 7.08 1.32
CA VAL A 237 -8.20 7.59 1.24
C VAL A 237 -8.92 7.43 2.58
N SER A 238 -9.80 8.36 2.96
CA SER A 238 -10.65 8.25 4.14
C SER A 238 -9.82 8.04 5.43
N LEU A 239 -10.08 6.98 6.21
CA LEU A 239 -9.22 6.56 7.32
C LEU A 239 -7.74 6.41 6.90
N GLY A 240 -7.46 5.90 5.71
CA GLY A 240 -6.11 5.78 5.17
C GLY A 240 -5.45 7.15 5.04
N GLY A 241 -6.20 8.14 4.54
CA GLY A 241 -5.75 9.53 4.49
C GLY A 241 -5.49 10.10 5.89
N ALA A 242 -6.34 9.81 6.88
CA ALA A 242 -6.10 10.22 8.27
C ALA A 242 -4.81 9.61 8.85
N LEU A 243 -4.52 8.34 8.55
CA LEU A 243 -3.27 7.69 8.95
C LEU A 243 -2.05 8.31 8.26
N SER A 244 -2.17 8.69 6.98
CA SER A 244 -1.14 9.45 6.25
C SER A 244 -0.84 10.79 6.92
N LEU A 245 -1.89 11.52 7.33
CA LEU A 245 -1.76 12.79 8.04
C LEU A 245 -1.12 12.61 9.42
N LEU A 246 -1.45 11.54 10.15
CA LEU A 246 -0.81 11.22 11.43
C LEU A 246 0.67 10.90 11.27
N LEU A 247 1.07 10.20 10.20
CA LEU A 247 2.48 9.97 9.88
C LEU A 247 3.21 11.28 9.54
N ALA A 248 2.55 12.20 8.82
CA ALA A 248 3.13 13.50 8.46
C ALA A 248 3.53 14.34 9.69
N LEU A 249 2.81 14.18 10.81
CA LEU A 249 3.11 14.85 12.07
C LEU A 249 4.29 14.20 12.83
N ASP A 250 4.59 12.93 12.55
CA ASP A 250 5.48 12.13 13.37
C ASP A 250 6.95 12.35 13.00
N LYS A 251 7.83 12.11 13.96
CA LYS A 251 9.28 12.25 13.81
C LYS A 251 9.95 10.89 13.74
N GLY A 252 10.89 10.75 12.80
CA GLY A 252 11.75 9.57 12.67
C GLY A 252 12.95 9.84 11.77
N ASP A 253 13.82 8.83 11.66
CA ASP A 253 15.00 8.86 10.78
C ASP A 253 14.63 8.36 9.37
N TYR A 254 13.75 9.13 8.72
CA TYR A 254 13.27 8.88 7.37
C TYR A 254 12.86 10.20 6.71
N LYS A 255 12.78 10.21 5.37
CA LYS A 255 12.35 11.37 4.61
C LYS A 255 11.06 11.06 3.85
N LEU A 256 10.07 11.94 4.00
CA LEU A 256 8.83 11.89 3.24
C LEU A 256 8.90 12.99 2.15
N SER A 257 8.64 12.64 0.89
CA SER A 257 8.61 13.62 -0.21
C SER A 257 7.31 14.41 -0.18
N ARG A 258 6.20 13.68 -0.11
CA ARG A 258 4.84 14.20 -0.20
C ARG A 258 3.86 13.31 0.55
N VAL A 259 2.80 13.91 1.09
CA VAL A 259 1.68 13.22 1.72
C VAL A 259 0.39 13.65 1.03
N ASP A 260 -0.23 12.76 0.27
CA ASP A 260 -1.53 12.97 -0.38
C ASP A 260 -2.64 12.26 0.39
N ALA A 261 -3.52 13.04 1.02
CA ALA A 261 -4.66 12.50 1.77
C ALA A 261 -5.97 12.79 1.03
N LEU A 262 -6.63 11.76 0.52
CA LEU A 262 -7.89 11.84 -0.21
C LEU A 262 -9.08 11.71 0.74
N ASN A 263 -9.94 12.73 0.79
CA ASN A 263 -11.13 12.78 1.63
C ASN A 263 -10.91 12.33 3.10
N PRO A 264 -9.82 12.72 3.77
CA PRO A 264 -9.57 12.29 5.14
C PRO A 264 -10.47 13.07 6.10
N PRO A 265 -10.86 12.50 7.25
CA PRO A 265 -11.23 13.32 8.39
C PRO A 265 -10.00 14.10 8.89
N GLY A 266 -10.21 15.33 9.34
CA GLY A 266 -9.16 16.15 9.93
C GLY A 266 -8.73 15.67 11.32
N LEU A 267 -7.69 16.30 11.83
CA LEU A 267 -7.13 16.00 13.15
C LEU A 267 -8.11 16.37 14.26
N PHE A 268 -8.07 15.66 15.37
CA PHE A 268 -8.69 16.14 16.60
C PHE A 268 -7.84 17.29 17.17
N ASP A 269 -8.49 18.30 17.74
CA ASP A 269 -7.85 19.43 18.42
C ASP A 269 -7.88 19.21 19.94
N PRO A 270 -6.87 18.54 20.53
CA PRO A 270 -6.84 18.29 21.96
C PRO A 270 -6.37 19.51 22.75
N LEU A 271 -6.81 19.61 24.00
CA LEU A 271 -6.25 20.58 24.97
C LEU A 271 -4.74 20.36 25.21
N PHE A 272 -4.24 19.14 25.00
CA PHE A 272 -2.84 18.77 25.15
C PHE A 272 -2.32 18.12 23.87
N LYS A 273 -1.19 18.63 23.35
CA LYS A 273 -0.53 18.11 22.15
C LYS A 273 -0.24 16.60 22.30
N SER A 274 -0.52 15.84 21.26
CA SER A 274 -0.15 14.42 21.19
C SER A 274 1.37 14.28 21.28
N ARG A 275 1.85 13.25 21.99
CA ARG A 275 3.29 12.92 22.04
C ARG A 275 3.89 12.48 20.70
N TYR A 276 3.06 12.29 19.68
CA TYR A 276 3.46 11.95 18.31
C TYR A 276 3.20 13.10 17.33
N ASP A 277 2.73 14.25 17.81
CA ASP A 277 2.64 15.44 17.00
C ASP A 277 3.93 16.23 17.19
N PHE A 278 4.84 16.11 16.23
CA PHE A 278 6.12 16.79 16.19
C PHE A 278 6.15 17.88 15.13
N TRP A 279 5.00 18.27 14.56
CA TRP A 279 4.94 19.10 13.36
C TRP A 279 5.78 20.38 13.44
N GLU A 280 5.66 21.15 14.53
CA GLU A 280 6.46 22.37 14.75
C GLU A 280 7.95 22.12 15.05
N GLU A 281 8.31 20.87 15.36
CA GLU A 281 9.67 20.44 15.72
C GLU A 281 10.38 19.74 14.55
N LEU A 282 9.69 19.53 13.43
CA LEU A 282 10.27 18.95 12.22
C LEU A 282 11.19 19.98 11.55
N ALA A 283 12.45 19.59 11.36
CA ALA A 283 13.43 20.41 10.63
C ALA A 283 13.07 20.51 9.14
N GLU A 284 12.64 19.41 8.55
CA GLU A 284 12.13 19.33 7.18
C GLU A 284 10.71 18.78 7.23
N LYS A 285 9.73 19.61 6.85
CA LYS A 285 8.32 19.22 6.76
C LYS A 285 8.04 18.66 5.36
N PRO A 286 7.34 17.52 5.23
CA PRO A 286 6.85 17.08 3.93
C PRO A 286 5.80 18.03 3.38
N ARG A 287 5.65 18.08 2.06
CA ARG A 287 4.47 18.71 1.44
C ARG A 287 3.24 17.86 1.75
N VAL A 288 2.25 18.44 2.42
CA VAL A 288 1.00 17.76 2.77
C VAL A 288 -0.15 18.36 1.97
N VAL A 289 -0.81 17.53 1.16
CA VAL A 289 -1.94 17.93 0.32
C VAL A 289 -3.18 17.15 0.72
N VAL A 290 -4.21 17.86 1.17
CA VAL A 290 -5.51 17.32 1.56
C VAL A 290 -6.50 17.58 0.43
N GLN A 291 -6.97 16.52 -0.21
CA GLN A 291 -7.96 16.61 -1.28
C GLN A 291 -9.36 16.46 -0.70
N LYS A 292 -10.23 17.44 -0.94
CA LYS A 292 -11.65 17.43 -0.58
C LYS A 292 -12.47 17.37 -1.86
N GLN A 293 -12.98 16.18 -2.19
CA GLN A 293 -13.74 15.92 -3.41
C GLN A 293 -15.19 16.37 -3.26
N GLY A 294 -15.67 17.19 -4.20
CA GLY A 294 -17.08 17.60 -4.28
C GLY A 294 -17.65 18.06 -2.93
N ASN A 295 -18.73 17.40 -2.50
CA ASN A 295 -19.41 17.66 -1.24
C ASN A 295 -19.12 16.58 -0.17
N ASP A 296 -17.95 15.94 -0.20
CA ASP A 296 -17.57 14.90 0.78
C ASP A 296 -17.86 15.34 2.24
N PRO A 297 -18.64 14.56 3.00
CA PRO A 297 -18.99 14.92 4.37
C PRO A 297 -17.89 14.57 5.37
N VAL A 298 -16.96 13.66 5.04
CA VAL A 298 -15.98 13.15 5.99
C VAL A 298 -14.90 14.19 6.27
N SER A 299 -14.40 14.85 5.24
CA SER A 299 -13.43 15.93 5.39
C SER A 299 -13.97 17.18 6.08
N ALA A 300 -15.27 17.29 6.36
CA ALA A 300 -15.84 18.38 7.15
C ALA A 300 -15.49 18.29 8.65
N PHE A 301 -15.03 17.14 9.14
CA PHE A 301 -14.68 16.93 10.54
C PHE A 301 -13.19 17.17 10.83
N GLY A 302 -12.88 17.60 12.05
CA GLY A 302 -11.50 17.81 12.53
C GLY A 302 -10.89 19.16 12.11
N ILE A 303 -9.59 19.31 12.31
CA ILE A 303 -8.80 20.51 11.96
C ILE A 303 -7.56 20.14 11.13
N TRP A 304 -7.03 21.12 10.42
CA TRP A 304 -5.79 21.02 9.64
C TRP A 304 -4.65 21.78 10.30
N LYS A 305 -3.40 21.41 10.00
CA LYS A 305 -2.25 22.26 10.35
C LYS A 305 -2.19 23.48 9.40
N PRO A 306 -1.77 24.67 9.89
CA PRO A 306 -1.79 25.93 9.12
C PRO A 306 -1.10 25.89 7.75
N ASP A 307 -0.01 25.15 7.66
CA ASP A 307 0.88 25.01 6.49
C ASP A 307 0.54 23.84 5.57
N TRP A 308 -0.58 23.14 5.82
CA TRP A 308 -1.07 22.11 4.91
C TRP A 308 -1.82 22.73 3.73
N GLU A 309 -1.63 22.17 2.55
CA GLU A 309 -2.34 22.58 1.34
C GLU A 309 -3.71 21.92 1.31
N ILE A 310 -4.78 22.70 1.46
CA ILE A 310 -6.14 22.20 1.37
C ILE A 310 -6.66 22.45 -0.05
N LEU A 311 -6.94 21.37 -0.77
CA LEU A 311 -7.35 21.39 -2.16
C LEU A 311 -8.83 21.01 -2.27
N GLN A 312 -9.68 21.97 -2.61
CA GLN A 312 -11.05 21.69 -3.03
C GLN A 312 -11.03 21.19 -4.47
N VAL A 313 -11.53 19.99 -4.70
CA VAL A 313 -11.62 19.37 -6.02
C VAL A 313 -13.07 19.44 -6.47
N ILE A 314 -13.33 20.28 -7.47
CA ILE A 314 -14.66 20.58 -7.98
C ILE A 314 -14.83 19.82 -9.31
N PRO A 315 -15.57 18.70 -9.33
CA PRO A 315 -15.78 17.92 -10.55
C PRO A 315 -16.66 18.66 -11.57
N PRO A 316 -16.56 18.30 -12.87
CA PRO A 316 -17.60 18.62 -13.84
C PRO A 316 -18.96 18.09 -13.38
N LYS A 317 -20.03 18.86 -13.58
CA LYS A 317 -21.37 18.55 -13.06
C LYS A 317 -21.94 17.22 -13.58
N ASP A 318 -21.59 16.84 -14.81
CA ASP A 318 -21.99 15.60 -15.46
C ASP A 318 -21.19 14.37 -14.98
N LYS A 319 -20.07 14.59 -14.29
CA LYS A 319 -19.18 13.55 -13.74
C LYS A 319 -19.26 13.43 -12.22
N GLN A 320 -19.90 14.39 -11.55
CA GLN A 320 -20.11 14.35 -10.11
C GLN A 320 -21.08 13.23 -9.73
N GLY A 321 -20.78 12.54 -8.63
CA GLY A 321 -21.65 11.54 -8.04
C GLY A 321 -23.02 12.13 -7.63
N PRO A 322 -24.05 11.29 -7.51
CA PRO A 322 -25.42 11.75 -7.29
C PRO A 322 -25.66 12.28 -5.87
N ASN A 323 -24.71 12.06 -4.95
CA ASN A 323 -24.77 12.55 -3.58
C ASN A 323 -23.37 12.58 -2.94
N ALA A 324 -23.30 13.20 -1.76
CA ALA A 324 -22.09 13.41 -0.99
C ALA A 324 -21.34 12.11 -0.59
N PHE A 325 -22.04 10.97 -0.50
CA PHE A 325 -21.38 9.68 -0.22
C PHE A 325 -20.54 9.23 -1.41
N TRP A 326 -21.00 9.43 -2.64
CA TRP A 326 -20.20 9.11 -3.82
C TRP A 326 -19.01 10.05 -3.99
N ASP A 327 -19.17 11.33 -3.66
CA ASP A 327 -18.05 12.28 -3.61
C ASP A 327 -16.93 11.81 -2.66
N HIS A 328 -17.25 11.05 -1.60
CA HIS A 328 -16.25 10.47 -0.69
C HIS A 328 -15.35 9.42 -1.36
N CYS A 329 -15.88 8.66 -2.32
CA CYS A 329 -15.20 7.48 -2.87
C CYS A 329 -14.66 7.67 -4.30
N LEU A 330 -15.21 8.62 -5.06
CA LEU A 330 -14.85 8.83 -6.46
C LEU A 330 -13.58 9.69 -6.61
N ASN A 331 -12.78 9.38 -7.62
CA ASN A 331 -11.63 10.17 -8.01
C ASN A 331 -11.99 11.14 -9.15
N TYR A 332 -12.09 12.44 -8.83
CA TYR A 332 -12.39 13.47 -9.84
C TYR A 332 -11.14 14.11 -10.46
N ALA A 333 -9.94 13.75 -9.99
CA ALA A 333 -8.71 14.35 -10.49
C ALA A 333 -8.40 13.95 -11.94
N GLY A 334 -9.11 12.98 -12.52
CA GLY A 334 -8.85 12.47 -13.86
C GLY A 334 -9.43 13.31 -14.99
N PHE A 335 -10.36 14.23 -14.70
CA PHE A 335 -11.04 14.98 -15.76
C PHE A 335 -10.32 16.28 -16.11
N ALA A 336 -10.19 16.58 -17.40
CA ALA A 336 -9.53 17.80 -17.88
C ALA A 336 -10.20 19.07 -17.34
N ASP A 337 -11.53 19.04 -17.19
CA ASP A 337 -12.34 20.17 -16.75
C ASP A 337 -12.50 20.28 -15.23
N THR A 338 -11.91 19.36 -14.45
CA THR A 338 -11.91 19.46 -12.98
C THR A 338 -11.20 20.74 -12.54
N GLU A 339 -11.86 21.49 -11.67
CA GLU A 339 -11.31 22.69 -11.06
C GLU A 339 -10.69 22.36 -9.70
N PHE A 340 -9.47 22.81 -9.50
CA PHE A 340 -8.70 22.62 -8.28
C PHE A 340 -8.48 23.98 -7.62
N LYS A 341 -9.03 24.16 -6.42
CA LYS A 341 -8.92 25.41 -5.66
C LYS A 341 -8.16 25.19 -4.37
N TYR A 342 -6.96 25.77 -4.29
CA TYR A 342 -6.23 25.84 -3.02
C TYR A 342 -6.88 26.86 -2.09
N ILE A 343 -7.19 26.43 -0.88
CA ILE A 343 -7.66 27.28 0.20
C ILE A 343 -6.69 27.17 1.38
N SER A 344 -6.55 28.24 2.17
CA SER A 344 -5.69 28.17 3.35
C SER A 344 -6.32 27.27 4.42
N ALA A 345 -5.49 26.52 5.13
CA ALA A 345 -5.93 25.67 6.21
C ALA A 345 -6.62 26.46 7.32
N GLU A 346 -6.16 27.67 7.64
CA GLU A 346 -6.78 28.53 8.66
C GLU A 346 -8.17 28.99 8.23
N PHE A 347 -8.37 29.31 6.96
CA PHE A 347 -9.67 29.67 6.42
C PHE A 347 -10.64 28.48 6.49
N ASP A 348 -10.22 27.29 6.04
CA ASP A 348 -11.06 26.08 6.13
C ASP A 348 -11.35 25.68 7.58
N ASN A 349 -10.38 25.85 8.48
CA ASN A 349 -10.55 25.61 9.91
C ASN A 349 -11.54 26.61 10.55
N ALA A 350 -11.48 27.89 10.19
CA ALA A 350 -12.37 28.93 10.73
C ALA A 350 -13.85 28.71 10.34
N GLN A 351 -14.11 28.04 9.21
CA GLN A 351 -15.47 27.66 8.83
C GLN A 351 -16.04 26.53 9.70
N ARG A 352 -15.20 25.82 10.47
CA ARG A 352 -15.61 24.70 11.33
C ARG A 352 -15.93 25.22 12.72
N LYS A 353 -17.18 25.02 13.17
CA LYS A 353 -17.59 25.42 14.53
C LYS A 353 -16.99 24.45 15.56
N THR A 354 -16.19 24.95 16.50
CA THR A 354 -15.55 24.17 17.58
C THR A 354 -16.53 23.30 18.37
N HIS A 355 -17.76 23.77 18.58
CA HIS A 355 -18.81 23.00 19.24
C HIS A 355 -19.19 21.70 18.48
N HIS A 356 -19.17 21.73 17.14
CA HIS A 356 -19.44 20.54 16.32
C HIS A 356 -18.32 19.50 16.44
N LEU A 357 -17.07 19.94 16.63
CA LEU A 357 -15.93 19.05 16.84
C LEU A 357 -16.05 18.29 18.18
N PHE A 358 -16.42 19.00 19.25
CA PHE A 358 -16.67 18.37 20.55
C PHE A 358 -17.85 17.40 20.51
N LEU A 359 -18.98 17.83 19.93
CA LEU A 359 -20.16 16.97 19.80
C LEU A 359 -19.85 15.71 18.99
N ASN A 360 -19.11 15.84 17.88
CA ASN A 360 -18.66 14.69 17.11
C ASN A 360 -17.79 13.74 17.95
N ALA A 361 -16.81 14.27 18.69
CA ALA A 361 -15.98 13.46 19.59
C ALA A 361 -16.81 12.74 20.67
N ALA A 362 -17.82 13.40 21.22
CA ALA A 362 -18.73 12.80 22.20
C ALA A 362 -19.61 11.68 21.59
N VAL A 363 -20.20 11.91 20.42
CA VAL A 363 -21.01 10.91 19.70
C VAL A 363 -20.17 9.69 19.31
N ARG A 364 -18.97 9.91 18.77
CA ARG A 364 -17.99 8.86 18.48
C ARG A 364 -17.71 8.05 19.75
N SER A 365 -17.38 8.72 20.86
CA SER A 365 -17.13 8.05 22.15
C SER A 365 -18.32 7.21 22.62
N PHE A 366 -19.54 7.73 22.48
CA PHE A 366 -20.75 6.98 22.83
C PHE A 366 -20.85 5.68 22.00
N ILE A 367 -20.73 5.76 20.68
CA ILE A 367 -20.75 4.58 19.79
C ILE A 367 -19.65 3.59 20.18
N TYR A 368 -18.43 4.08 20.43
CA TYR A 368 -17.30 3.24 20.79
C TYR A 368 -17.55 2.46 22.08
N TYR A 369 -17.90 3.14 23.17
CA TYR A 369 -18.00 2.52 24.49
C TYR A 369 -19.30 1.74 24.70
N TYR A 370 -20.42 2.16 24.11
CA TYR A 370 -21.73 1.53 24.34
C TYR A 370 -22.12 0.50 23.28
N VAL A 371 -21.55 0.57 22.07
CA VAL A 371 -21.86 -0.38 20.98
C VAL A 371 -20.65 -1.27 20.68
N LEU A 372 -19.52 -0.68 20.30
CA LEU A 372 -18.42 -1.45 19.71
C LEU A 372 -17.58 -2.21 20.75
N VAL A 373 -17.38 -1.65 21.95
CA VAL A 373 -16.67 -2.33 23.04
C VAL A 373 -17.45 -3.56 23.53
N PRO A 374 -18.74 -3.48 23.91
CA PRO A 374 -19.53 -4.65 24.30
C PRO A 374 -19.63 -5.68 23.18
N PHE A 375 -19.81 -5.25 21.93
CA PHE A 375 -19.85 -6.15 20.79
C PHE A 375 -18.56 -6.96 20.66
N ASN A 376 -17.39 -6.30 20.67
CA ASN A 376 -16.12 -6.96 20.43
C ASN A 376 -15.64 -7.85 21.60
N TYR A 377 -15.91 -7.46 22.84
CA TYR A 377 -15.36 -8.16 24.01
C TYR A 377 -16.36 -9.08 24.71
N THR A 378 -17.66 -8.96 24.41
CA THR A 378 -18.70 -9.80 25.04
C THR A 378 -19.48 -10.59 24.00
N PHE A 379 -20.22 -9.93 23.11
CA PHE A 379 -21.14 -10.63 22.22
C PHE A 379 -20.44 -11.48 21.16
N ARG A 380 -19.39 -10.94 20.53
CA ARG A 380 -18.65 -11.62 19.48
C ARG A 380 -17.91 -12.88 19.97
N PRO A 381 -17.13 -12.85 21.08
CA PRO A 381 -16.53 -14.07 21.63
C PRO A 381 -17.55 -15.14 22.03
N LEU A 382 -18.69 -14.74 22.63
CA LEU A 382 -19.78 -15.66 22.96
C LEU A 382 -20.39 -16.29 21.71
N GLY A 383 -20.60 -15.50 20.65
CA GLY A 383 -21.05 -15.98 19.35
C GLY A 383 -20.11 -17.03 18.77
N TYR A 384 -18.80 -16.76 18.76
CA TYR A 384 -17.79 -17.73 18.30
C TYR A 384 -17.78 -19.01 19.13
N PHE A 385 -17.86 -18.89 20.46
CA PHE A 385 -17.94 -20.05 21.33
C PHE A 385 -19.18 -20.90 21.04
N MET A 386 -20.34 -20.27 20.87
CA MET A 386 -21.59 -20.95 20.54
C MET A 386 -21.51 -21.64 19.17
N VAL A 387 -21.00 -20.97 18.13
CA VAL A 387 -20.82 -21.55 16.80
C VAL A 387 -19.87 -22.74 16.84
N ASN A 388 -18.72 -22.61 17.51
CA ASN A 388 -17.74 -23.70 17.60
C ASN A 388 -18.26 -24.90 18.40
N LYS A 389 -19.08 -24.66 19.43
CA LYS A 389 -19.69 -25.71 20.26
C LYS A 389 -20.84 -26.42 19.54
N LEU A 390 -21.68 -25.68 18.82
CA LEU A 390 -22.86 -26.20 18.13
C LEU A 390 -22.51 -26.82 16.77
N PHE A 391 -21.45 -26.34 16.12
CA PHE A 391 -21.05 -26.79 14.79
C PHE A 391 -19.53 -26.98 14.70
N PRO A 392 -18.98 -28.01 15.38
CA PRO A 392 -17.53 -28.26 15.44
C PRO A 392 -16.88 -28.54 14.07
N GLN A 393 -17.69 -28.88 13.06
CA GLN A 393 -17.25 -29.02 11.67
C GLN A 393 -16.81 -27.70 11.02
N PHE A 394 -17.39 -26.55 11.39
CA PHE A 394 -16.92 -25.23 10.93
C PHE A 394 -15.61 -24.80 11.63
N ALA A 395 -15.32 -25.35 12.81
CA ALA A 395 -14.07 -25.10 13.52
C ALA A 395 -12.85 -25.86 12.92
N ARG A 396 -13.07 -26.86 12.05
CA ARG A 396 -12.03 -27.74 11.49
C ARG A 396 -11.39 -27.27 10.18
N MET A 397 -11.73 -26.09 9.64
CA MET A 397 -10.92 -25.46 8.58
C MET A 397 -9.70 -24.75 9.19
N THR A 398 -8.81 -25.53 9.81
CA THR A 398 -7.54 -25.05 10.37
C THR A 398 -6.41 -25.31 9.37
N ILE A 399 -5.85 -24.21 8.88
CA ILE A 399 -4.55 -24.15 8.20
C ILE A 399 -3.49 -24.80 9.10
N PRO A 400 -2.54 -25.58 8.56
CA PRO A 400 -1.47 -26.22 9.33
C PRO A 400 -0.76 -25.26 10.30
N GLN A 401 -0.44 -25.76 11.49
CA GLN A 401 0.14 -25.00 12.61
C GLN A 401 1.47 -24.29 12.27
N GLU A 402 2.23 -24.84 11.32
CA GLU A 402 3.53 -24.29 10.87
C GLU A 402 3.42 -22.91 10.21
N PHE A 403 2.24 -22.51 9.72
CA PHE A 403 2.02 -21.20 9.07
C PHE A 403 1.10 -20.25 9.87
N SER A 404 0.74 -20.59 11.11
CA SER A 404 -0.22 -19.84 11.94
C SER A 404 0.16 -18.39 12.28
N ALA A 405 1.36 -17.94 11.90
CA ALA A 405 1.84 -16.56 12.05
C ALA A 405 1.43 -15.64 10.88
N LEU A 406 1.32 -16.15 9.65
CA LEU A 406 1.05 -15.34 8.46
C LEU A 406 -0.44 -15.01 8.33
N PRO A 407 -0.79 -13.78 7.91
CA PRO A 407 -2.17 -13.45 7.53
C PRO A 407 -2.65 -14.31 6.36
N LYS A 408 -3.89 -14.82 6.41
CA LYS A 408 -4.44 -15.64 5.31
C LYS A 408 -4.43 -14.88 3.98
N ILE A 409 -4.64 -13.57 4.05
CA ILE A 409 -4.70 -12.65 2.90
C ILE A 409 -3.34 -12.43 2.21
N HIS A 410 -2.24 -12.80 2.84
CA HIS A 410 -0.88 -12.70 2.30
C HIS A 410 -0.19 -14.06 2.32
N HIS A 411 -0.98 -15.14 2.36
CA HIS A 411 -0.45 -16.49 2.37
C HIS A 411 0.13 -16.84 0.99
N PRO A 412 1.31 -17.49 0.90
CA PRO A 412 1.97 -17.79 -0.38
C PRO A 412 1.16 -18.68 -1.31
N ALA A 413 0.29 -19.53 -0.75
CA ALA A 413 -0.62 -20.40 -1.49
C ALA A 413 -1.83 -19.66 -2.13
N LEU A 414 -1.96 -18.34 -1.98
CA LEU A 414 -2.99 -17.60 -2.68
C LEU A 414 -2.72 -17.59 -4.20
N PRO A 415 -3.75 -17.64 -5.05
CA PRO A 415 -3.60 -17.52 -6.49
C PRO A 415 -2.85 -16.24 -6.87
N ARG A 416 -1.75 -16.40 -7.59
CA ARG A 416 -0.92 -15.31 -8.12
C ARG A 416 -1.29 -15.00 -9.56
N ILE A 417 -1.02 -13.76 -9.97
CA ILE A 417 -1.07 -13.33 -11.36
C ILE A 417 0.29 -13.65 -12.00
N GLU A 418 0.28 -14.51 -13.02
CA GLU A 418 1.48 -15.07 -13.63
C GLU A 418 2.47 -14.02 -14.13
N THR A 419 1.97 -12.94 -14.75
CA THR A 419 2.79 -11.83 -15.28
C THR A 419 3.37 -10.92 -14.20
N MET A 420 2.84 -10.99 -12.97
CA MET A 420 3.27 -10.19 -11.83
C MET A 420 4.05 -11.00 -10.80
N ASP A 421 4.00 -12.33 -10.86
CA ASP A 421 4.68 -13.22 -9.91
C ASP A 421 6.20 -13.07 -9.99
N ILE A 422 6.81 -12.58 -8.90
CA ILE A 422 8.25 -12.36 -8.81
C ILE A 422 9.05 -13.66 -8.66
N TYR A 423 8.39 -14.79 -8.43
CA TYR A 423 8.99 -16.12 -8.33
C TYR A 423 8.90 -16.92 -9.63
N ASN A 424 8.09 -16.50 -10.59
CA ASN A 424 7.98 -17.17 -11.88
C ASN A 424 9.30 -17.09 -12.67
N GLU A 425 9.78 -18.23 -13.15
CA GLU A 425 11.02 -18.34 -13.94
C GLU A 425 10.88 -17.71 -15.33
N GLU A 426 9.66 -17.64 -15.87
CA GLU A 426 9.39 -16.92 -17.13
C GLU A 426 9.57 -15.41 -16.99
N ASN A 427 9.42 -14.90 -15.76
CA ASN A 427 9.67 -13.50 -15.41
C ASN A 427 11.12 -13.24 -14.97
N ALA A 428 12.05 -14.17 -15.20
CA ALA A 428 13.45 -14.02 -14.84
C ALA A 428 14.10 -12.82 -15.55
N ILE A 429 14.97 -12.14 -14.82
CA ILE A 429 15.73 -10.98 -15.29
C ILE A 429 17.22 -11.28 -15.25
N GLU A 430 17.99 -10.47 -15.96
CA GLU A 430 19.44 -10.45 -15.85
C GLU A 430 19.87 -9.31 -14.95
N ILE A 431 20.71 -9.62 -13.95
CA ILE A 431 21.37 -8.63 -13.12
C ILE A 431 22.87 -8.72 -13.30
N GLU A 432 23.52 -7.57 -13.41
CA GLU A 432 24.97 -7.47 -13.46
C GLU A 432 25.53 -7.42 -12.04
N LEU A 433 26.45 -8.34 -11.72
CA LEU A 433 27.13 -8.39 -10.43
C LEU A 433 28.64 -8.42 -10.63
N SER A 434 29.37 -7.61 -9.87
CA SER A 434 30.83 -7.71 -9.83
C SER A 434 31.27 -8.98 -9.08
N TYR A 435 32.45 -9.50 -9.40
CA TYR A 435 33.03 -10.61 -8.63
C TYR A 435 33.13 -10.31 -7.14
N GLN A 436 33.38 -9.05 -6.76
CA GLN A 436 33.34 -8.63 -5.35
C GLN A 436 31.94 -8.83 -4.74
N GLN A 437 30.88 -8.40 -5.42
CA GLN A 437 29.51 -8.58 -4.94
C GLN A 437 29.14 -10.07 -4.86
N ILE A 438 29.52 -10.86 -5.86
CA ILE A 438 29.32 -12.31 -5.88
C ILE A 438 30.03 -12.95 -4.68
N ASN A 439 31.28 -12.58 -4.42
CA ASN A 439 32.06 -13.04 -3.28
C ASN A 439 31.33 -12.74 -1.97
N THR A 440 30.98 -11.47 -1.74
CA THR A 440 30.28 -11.01 -0.53
C THR A 440 28.95 -11.76 -0.34
N TYR A 441 28.13 -11.84 -1.37
CA TYR A 441 26.84 -12.53 -1.33
C TYR A 441 27.00 -14.00 -0.91
N TYR A 442 27.96 -14.71 -1.51
CA TYR A 442 28.16 -16.12 -1.23
C TYR A 442 28.89 -16.38 0.09
N GLN A 443 29.76 -15.48 0.56
CA GLN A 443 30.33 -15.57 1.92
C GLN A 443 29.22 -15.54 2.98
N VAL A 444 28.27 -14.62 2.83
CA VAL A 444 27.12 -14.52 3.73
C VAL A 444 26.19 -15.72 3.57
N MET A 445 25.73 -16.01 2.36
CA MET A 445 24.70 -17.03 2.16
C MET A 445 25.20 -18.47 2.34
N ARG A 446 26.44 -18.78 1.94
CA ARG A 446 27.01 -20.13 2.10
C ARG A 446 27.74 -20.26 3.43
N GLY A 447 28.66 -19.34 3.72
CA GLY A 447 29.50 -19.39 4.91
C GLY A 447 28.69 -19.09 6.17
N LEU A 448 28.18 -17.87 6.29
CA LEU A 448 27.56 -17.39 7.53
C LEU A 448 26.19 -18.03 7.81
N LEU A 449 25.30 -18.05 6.82
CA LEU A 449 23.91 -18.50 7.01
C LEU A 449 23.78 -20.02 6.97
N ARG A 450 24.47 -20.69 6.04
CA ARG A 450 24.30 -22.14 5.78
C ARG A 450 25.43 -23.01 6.33
N ASN A 451 26.49 -22.43 6.88
CA ASN A 451 27.68 -23.14 7.36
C ASN A 451 28.26 -24.13 6.34
N LYS A 452 28.34 -23.72 5.07
CA LYS A 452 28.91 -24.49 3.95
C LYS A 452 30.25 -23.88 3.54
N ASN A 453 31.16 -24.72 3.05
CA ASN A 453 32.40 -24.26 2.41
C ASN A 453 32.08 -23.23 1.32
N PHE A 454 32.85 -22.12 1.31
CA PHE A 454 32.68 -21.06 0.33
C PHE A 454 32.79 -21.63 -1.09
N ILE A 455 33.92 -22.25 -1.41
CA ILE A 455 34.11 -23.02 -2.66
C ILE A 455 33.46 -24.40 -2.50
N PRO A 456 32.49 -24.79 -3.35
CA PRO A 456 31.89 -26.12 -3.33
C PRO A 456 32.87 -27.20 -3.79
N ASN A 457 32.72 -28.41 -3.26
CA ASN A 457 33.52 -29.57 -3.69
C ASN A 457 33.05 -30.09 -5.06
N GLU A 458 31.75 -29.98 -5.35
CA GLU A 458 31.15 -30.46 -6.59
C GLU A 458 31.39 -29.49 -7.75
N ASN A 459 31.78 -30.04 -8.91
CA ASN A 459 31.92 -29.27 -10.14
C ASN A 459 30.60 -29.30 -10.94
N LYS A 460 29.58 -28.60 -10.43
CA LYS A 460 28.26 -28.47 -11.08
C LYS A 460 28.15 -27.14 -11.81
N GLU A 461 27.51 -27.17 -12.98
CA GLU A 461 27.17 -25.97 -13.73
C GLU A 461 26.37 -25.00 -12.84
N ASN A 462 26.64 -23.70 -12.99
CA ASN A 462 25.96 -22.68 -12.22
C ASN A 462 24.55 -22.47 -12.78
N CYS A 463 23.54 -22.59 -11.92
CA CYS A 463 22.14 -22.36 -12.32
C CYS A 463 21.81 -20.90 -12.67
N HIS A 464 22.75 -19.96 -12.53
CA HIS A 464 22.56 -18.53 -12.80
C HIS A 464 23.47 -17.98 -13.89
N VAL A 465 24.55 -18.71 -14.25
CA VAL A 465 25.57 -18.26 -15.21
C VAL A 465 25.87 -19.42 -16.16
N GLN A 466 25.53 -19.25 -17.44
CA GLN A 466 25.74 -20.28 -18.46
C GLN A 466 27.24 -20.48 -18.74
N GLY A 467 27.65 -21.73 -18.97
CA GLY A 467 29.02 -22.07 -19.39
C GLY A 467 30.07 -21.94 -18.29
N MET A 468 29.69 -21.69 -17.04
CA MET A 468 30.60 -21.61 -15.90
C MET A 468 30.10 -22.49 -14.75
N THR A 469 31.00 -23.24 -14.12
CA THR A 469 30.64 -23.98 -12.92
C THR A 469 30.55 -23.05 -11.71
N LYS A 470 29.76 -23.44 -10.70
CA LYS A 470 29.71 -22.67 -9.45
C LYS A 470 31.07 -22.63 -8.74
N LYS A 471 31.88 -23.67 -8.91
CA LYS A 471 33.22 -23.76 -8.34
C LYS A 471 34.15 -22.73 -8.99
N ASP A 472 34.13 -22.65 -10.32
CA ASP A 472 34.95 -21.70 -11.08
C ASP A 472 34.55 -20.27 -10.73
N LEU A 473 33.25 -19.95 -10.77
CA LEU A 473 32.75 -18.61 -10.44
C LEU A 473 33.23 -18.14 -9.06
N LEU A 474 33.10 -19.00 -8.04
CA LEU A 474 33.49 -18.63 -6.69
C LEU A 474 35.01 -18.58 -6.52
N THR A 475 35.75 -19.41 -7.24
CA THR A 475 37.22 -19.36 -7.26
C THR A 475 37.69 -18.04 -7.86
N GLU A 476 37.17 -17.64 -9.02
CA GLU A 476 37.48 -16.36 -9.65
C GLU A 476 37.06 -15.17 -8.79
N SER A 477 35.95 -15.29 -8.04
CA SER A 477 35.50 -14.24 -7.13
C SER A 477 36.45 -13.97 -5.95
N THR A 478 37.42 -14.85 -5.69
CA THR A 478 38.43 -14.63 -4.65
C THR A 478 39.64 -13.84 -5.15
N ASP A 479 39.82 -13.73 -6.47
CA ASP A 479 40.93 -12.98 -7.06
C ASP A 479 40.66 -11.48 -6.98
N SER A 480 41.43 -10.77 -6.15
CA SER A 480 41.31 -9.33 -5.98
C SER A 480 41.52 -8.56 -7.29
N LYS A 481 42.30 -9.11 -8.24
CA LYS A 481 42.52 -8.50 -9.57
C LYS A 481 41.26 -8.55 -10.44
N LYS A 482 40.37 -9.53 -10.22
CA LYS A 482 39.11 -9.69 -10.95
C LYS A 482 37.90 -9.04 -10.26
N SER A 483 38.08 -8.48 -9.07
CA SER A 483 37.00 -7.94 -8.22
C SER A 483 36.02 -6.98 -8.93
N HIS A 484 36.53 -6.19 -9.87
CA HIS A 484 35.78 -5.19 -10.64
C HIS A 484 35.09 -5.77 -11.90
N LEU A 485 35.51 -6.95 -12.37
CA LEU A 485 34.87 -7.59 -13.52
C LEU A 485 33.46 -8.04 -13.14
N THR A 486 32.55 -7.99 -14.10
CA THR A 486 31.13 -8.25 -13.90
C THR A 486 30.69 -9.52 -14.63
N VAL A 487 29.64 -10.14 -14.08
CA VAL A 487 29.00 -11.34 -14.62
C VAL A 487 27.49 -11.14 -14.55
N PHE A 488 26.80 -11.54 -15.62
CA PHE A 488 25.34 -11.52 -15.67
C PHE A 488 24.75 -12.76 -15.00
N PHE A 489 23.82 -12.53 -14.08
CA PHE A 489 23.05 -13.58 -13.41
C PHE A 489 21.63 -13.57 -13.95
N LYS A 490 21.20 -14.67 -14.57
CA LYS A 490 19.79 -14.88 -14.91
C LYS A 490 19.07 -15.49 -13.71
N VAL A 491 18.15 -14.74 -13.10
CA VAL A 491 17.46 -15.10 -11.86
C VAL A 491 16.03 -14.57 -11.83
N THR A 492 15.15 -15.19 -11.05
CA THR A 492 13.81 -14.62 -10.78
C THR A 492 13.92 -13.26 -10.10
N LYS A 493 12.90 -12.40 -10.27
CA LYS A 493 12.86 -11.07 -9.64
C LYS A 493 12.99 -11.14 -8.12
N ALA A 494 12.34 -12.12 -7.49
CA ALA A 494 12.46 -12.37 -6.04
C ALA A 494 13.89 -12.70 -5.64
N LYS A 495 14.59 -13.51 -6.45
CA LYS A 495 15.98 -13.87 -6.20
C LYS A 495 16.91 -12.68 -6.40
N ALA A 496 16.68 -11.86 -7.42
CA ALA A 496 17.42 -10.63 -7.67
C ALA A 496 17.28 -9.65 -6.50
N SER A 497 16.04 -9.39 -6.05
CA SER A 497 15.76 -8.54 -4.89
C SER A 497 16.47 -9.06 -3.64
N HIS A 498 16.38 -10.36 -3.36
CA HIS A 498 17.09 -10.97 -2.23
C HIS A 498 18.62 -10.79 -2.31
N ILE A 499 19.24 -10.93 -3.49
CA ILE A 499 20.68 -10.71 -3.67
C ILE A 499 21.02 -9.25 -3.32
N ILE A 500 20.31 -8.30 -3.91
CA ILE A 500 20.53 -6.86 -3.72
C ILE A 500 20.35 -6.48 -2.24
N ASP A 501 19.30 -6.97 -1.60
CA ASP A 501 19.03 -6.71 -0.19
C ASP A 501 20.10 -7.29 0.73
N THR A 502 20.57 -8.51 0.46
CA THR A 502 21.70 -9.10 1.20
C THR A 502 22.94 -8.21 1.09
N LEU A 503 23.26 -7.72 -0.11
CA LEU A 503 24.42 -6.84 -0.33
C LEU A 503 24.26 -5.49 0.40
N ASN A 504 23.05 -4.92 0.39
CA ASN A 504 22.75 -3.69 1.12
C ASN A 504 22.89 -3.87 2.64
N LEU A 505 22.39 -4.97 3.19
CA LEU A 505 22.54 -5.29 4.62
C LEU A 505 24.01 -5.42 5.04
N VAL A 506 24.83 -6.05 4.21
CA VAL A 506 26.28 -6.13 4.46
C VAL A 506 26.93 -4.75 4.41
N ARG A 507 26.55 -3.91 3.44
CA ARG A 507 27.06 -2.53 3.34
C ARG A 507 26.66 -1.68 4.56
N GLN A 508 25.45 -1.88 5.08
CA GLN A 508 24.91 -1.13 6.21
C GLN A 508 25.54 -1.55 7.55
N PHE A 509 25.71 -2.85 7.78
CA PHE A 509 26.17 -3.36 9.09
C PHE A 509 27.65 -3.74 9.14
N GLY A 510 28.31 -3.86 7.99
CA GLY A 510 29.69 -4.31 7.87
C GLY A 510 29.81 -5.82 8.08
N ILE A 511 30.53 -6.52 7.18
CA ILE A 511 30.62 -8.00 7.16
C ILE A 511 31.17 -8.60 8.47
N ASP A 512 31.92 -7.81 9.24
CA ASP A 512 32.51 -8.22 10.51
C ASP A 512 31.48 -8.37 11.64
N ASN A 513 30.32 -7.68 11.53
CA ASN A 513 29.21 -7.85 12.48
C ASN A 513 28.36 -9.08 12.13
N LYS A 514 28.99 -10.26 12.27
CA LYS A 514 28.45 -11.55 11.84
C LYS A 514 27.10 -11.88 12.47
N GLU A 515 26.90 -11.57 13.75
CA GLU A 515 25.65 -11.87 14.45
C GLU A 515 24.48 -11.06 13.89
N LYS A 516 24.66 -9.73 13.77
CA LYS A 516 23.63 -8.84 13.25
C LYS A 516 23.30 -9.12 11.79
N ILE A 517 24.32 -9.33 10.95
CA ILE A 517 24.11 -9.68 9.53
C ILE A 517 23.40 -11.02 9.41
N LYS A 518 23.82 -12.04 10.18
CA LYS A 518 23.16 -13.34 10.14
C LYS A 518 21.68 -13.21 10.48
N TYR A 519 21.35 -12.50 11.56
CA TYR A 519 19.97 -12.29 12.00
C TYR A 519 19.11 -11.61 10.92
N GLU A 520 19.56 -10.48 10.36
CA GLU A 520 18.77 -9.74 9.36
C GLU A 520 18.67 -10.48 8.01
N VAL A 521 19.75 -11.14 7.58
CA VAL A 521 19.74 -11.93 6.34
C VAL A 521 18.90 -13.19 6.49
N GLU A 522 18.91 -13.85 7.66
CA GLU A 522 18.05 -15.00 7.94
C GLU A 522 16.57 -14.61 7.85
N LYS A 523 16.19 -13.47 8.45
CA LYS A 523 14.83 -12.92 8.34
C LYS A 523 14.43 -12.65 6.88
N ASN A 524 15.29 -11.99 6.10
CA ASN A 524 15.02 -11.73 4.67
C ASN A 524 14.92 -13.04 3.87
N TYR A 525 15.82 -13.99 4.16
CA TYR A 525 15.86 -15.27 3.46
C TYR A 525 14.64 -16.15 3.75
N GLU A 526 14.12 -16.16 4.98
CA GLU A 526 12.89 -16.88 5.30
C GLU A 526 11.67 -16.28 4.58
N LEU A 527 11.56 -14.94 4.50
CA LEU A 527 10.53 -14.29 3.68
C LEU A 527 10.64 -14.69 2.20
N TYR A 528 11.86 -14.69 1.66
CA TYR A 528 12.11 -15.15 0.29
C TYR A 528 11.72 -16.62 0.10
N ARG A 529 12.02 -17.51 1.05
CA ARG A 529 11.66 -18.93 0.97
C ARG A 529 10.16 -19.16 1.00
N LEU A 530 9.43 -18.42 1.83
CA LEU A 530 7.99 -18.58 1.98
C LEU A 530 7.26 -18.42 0.64
N GLY A 531 7.69 -17.48 -0.21
CA GLY A 531 7.07 -17.27 -1.54
C GLY A 531 7.41 -18.32 -2.61
N LYS A 532 8.30 -19.27 -2.33
CA LYS A 532 8.58 -20.38 -3.27
C LYS A 532 7.54 -21.50 -3.24
N HIS A 533 6.74 -21.53 -2.17
CA HIS A 533 5.61 -22.43 -2.01
C HIS A 533 4.36 -21.76 -2.54
#